data_AF-A0A4S4A3M8-F1
#
_entry.id   AF-A0A4S4A3M8-F1
#
_cell.length_a   1.000
_cell.length_b   1.000
_cell.length_c   1.000
_cell.angle_alpha   90.00
_cell.angle_beta   90.00
_cell.angle_gamma   90.00
#
_symmetry.space_group_name_H-M   'P 1'
#
loop_
_entity.id
_entity.type
_entity.pdbx_description
1 polymer ?
#
loop_
_entity_poly.entity_id
_entity_poly.type
_entity_poly.pdbx_seq_one_letter_code
_entity_poly.pdbx_strand_id
1 'polypeptide(L)'
;MGEEEIKNLKNQIKDTINTFFKTRNKRFEKFVATLENDKYYPYKEKKPTTDSHEIVFKKIAYLIEDKHKILEKDDSIRTFIFPLLDKAISDGNIEYIFSKILDLSDENLTKFHGLLQKTDLENVIHFASQVSDKLEFLNFLNELIYGAIAKHLKERSQLHKIVENELWLFGENYNGTPHLWSDKKIGAILEKLTTEYLHYEPTLKDENTIEETEGLNNITDLFFMNEKINDNGEREIMVVELKSPKCAIGKKELNQIDSYAFTIEEYPSLPSEKVKYKLCLVSSRLTKFAKSQVKSRRESYPNHPFLFDRKTEKNIEVYVMEWSEIIELNKRKLTYLSNQLEIKDKSVKDKFEQEYATLIDQKINTQLRLIK
;
A
#
# COMPACT_ATOMS: atom_id res chain seq x y z
N MET A 1 5.72 -14.24 -74.50
CA MET A 1 5.08 -12.92 -74.37
C MET A 1 6.02 -11.89 -74.95
N GLY A 2 5.57 -11.14 -75.96
CA GLY A 2 6.39 -10.09 -76.58
C GLY A 2 6.68 -8.97 -75.57
N GLU A 3 7.79 -8.25 -75.75
CA GLU A 3 8.16 -7.10 -74.88
C GLU A 3 7.01 -6.09 -74.71
N GLU A 4 6.15 -5.98 -75.72
CA GLU A 4 4.97 -5.13 -75.76
C GLU A 4 3.85 -5.59 -74.81
N GLU A 5 3.61 -6.90 -74.67
CA GLU A 5 2.64 -7.46 -73.72
C GLU A 5 3.09 -7.28 -72.27
N ILE A 6 4.39 -7.43 -71.99
CA ILE A 6 4.97 -7.19 -70.66
C ILE A 6 4.87 -5.71 -70.29
N LYS A 7 5.10 -4.81 -71.26
CA LYS A 7 4.94 -3.36 -71.07
C LYS A 7 3.48 -2.99 -70.82
N ASN A 8 2.54 -3.61 -71.52
CA ASN A 8 1.10 -3.37 -71.33
C ASN A 8 0.61 -3.88 -69.95
N LEU A 9 1.06 -5.07 -69.52
CA LEU A 9 0.74 -5.61 -68.20
C LEU A 9 1.32 -4.72 -67.07
N LYS A 10 2.56 -4.24 -67.21
CA LYS A 10 3.15 -3.29 -66.26
C LYS A 10 2.35 -1.99 -66.17
N ASN A 11 1.88 -1.46 -67.31
CA ASN A 11 1.05 -0.27 -67.34
C ASN A 11 -0.32 -0.51 -66.69
N GLN A 12 -0.99 -1.63 -66.98
CA GLN A 12 -2.27 -1.99 -66.36
C GLN A 12 -2.16 -2.21 -64.84
N ILE A 13 -1.10 -2.88 -64.38
CA ILE A 13 -0.82 -3.04 -62.94
C ILE A 13 -0.59 -1.68 -62.31
N LYS A 14 0.24 -0.83 -62.94
CA LYS A 14 0.51 0.54 -62.46
C LYS A 14 -0.77 1.37 -62.40
N ASP A 15 -1.63 1.31 -63.41
CA ASP A 15 -2.87 2.08 -63.49
C ASP A 15 -3.91 1.57 -62.48
N THR A 16 -3.97 0.26 -62.26
CA THR A 16 -4.86 -0.35 -61.27
C THR A 16 -4.42 -0.01 -59.86
N ILE A 17 -3.11 -0.10 -59.57
CA ILE A 17 -2.51 0.32 -58.30
C ILE A 17 -2.75 1.82 -58.08
N ASN A 18 -2.47 2.66 -59.08
CA ASN A 18 -2.70 4.10 -58.99
C ASN A 18 -4.17 4.44 -58.77
N THR A 19 -5.09 3.77 -59.45
CA THR A 19 -6.53 4.00 -59.33
C THR A 19 -7.03 3.53 -57.96
N PHE A 20 -6.53 2.40 -57.47
CA PHE A 20 -6.84 1.87 -56.14
C PHE A 20 -6.40 2.85 -55.04
N PHE A 21 -5.14 3.31 -55.06
CA PHE A 21 -4.63 4.26 -54.07
C PHE A 21 -5.28 5.65 -54.21
N LYS A 22 -5.52 6.16 -55.43
CA LYS A 22 -6.27 7.41 -55.64
C LYS A 22 -7.69 7.34 -55.07
N THR A 23 -8.39 6.23 -55.29
CA THR A 23 -9.76 6.04 -54.80
C THR A 23 -9.78 5.92 -53.28
N ARG A 24 -8.82 5.17 -52.70
CA ARG A 24 -8.68 5.03 -51.25
C ARG A 24 -8.30 6.36 -50.58
N ASN A 25 -7.40 7.14 -51.17
CA ASN A 25 -7.06 8.49 -50.69
C ASN A 25 -8.26 9.44 -50.75
N LYS A 26 -9.03 9.44 -51.84
CA LYS A 26 -10.26 10.25 -51.93
C LYS A 26 -11.30 9.88 -50.86
N ARG A 27 -11.47 8.58 -50.58
CA ARG A 27 -12.37 8.12 -49.51
C ARG A 27 -11.86 8.56 -48.13
N PHE A 28 -10.56 8.47 -47.90
CA PHE A 28 -9.92 8.93 -46.68
C PHE A 28 -10.08 10.44 -46.49
N GLU A 29 -9.77 11.25 -47.50
CA GLU A 29 -9.93 12.71 -47.47
C GLU A 29 -11.38 13.11 -47.21
N LYS A 30 -12.33 12.45 -47.87
CA LYS A 30 -13.77 12.69 -47.65
C LYS A 30 -14.17 12.36 -46.21
N PHE A 31 -13.71 11.22 -45.68
CA PHE A 31 -13.97 10.83 -44.30
C PHE A 31 -13.37 11.82 -43.31
N VAL A 32 -12.12 12.26 -43.51
CA VAL A 32 -11.44 13.23 -42.66
C VAL A 32 -12.20 14.56 -42.63
N ALA A 33 -12.65 15.05 -43.79
CA ALA A 33 -13.46 16.26 -43.85
C ALA A 33 -14.79 16.11 -43.07
N THR A 34 -15.44 14.95 -43.13
CA THR A 34 -16.63 14.66 -42.32
C THR A 34 -16.29 14.61 -40.82
N LEU A 35 -15.18 13.94 -40.46
CA LEU A 35 -14.71 13.76 -39.09
C LEU A 35 -14.35 15.10 -38.44
N GLU A 36 -13.63 15.99 -39.13
CA GLU A 36 -13.27 17.31 -38.61
C GLU A 36 -14.50 18.20 -38.35
N ASN A 37 -15.58 17.99 -39.11
CA ASN A 37 -16.84 18.68 -38.91
C ASN A 37 -17.75 18.01 -37.86
N ASP A 38 -17.40 16.83 -37.37
CA ASP A 38 -18.16 16.07 -36.38
C ASP A 38 -18.19 16.77 -35.02
N LYS A 39 -19.36 16.83 -34.37
CA LYS A 39 -19.51 17.43 -33.03
C LYS A 39 -18.71 16.69 -31.95
N TYR A 40 -18.43 15.40 -32.13
CA TYR A 40 -17.73 14.56 -31.14
C TYR A 40 -16.24 14.40 -31.44
N TYR A 41 -15.73 15.09 -32.46
CA TYR A 41 -14.31 15.05 -32.79
C TYR A 41 -13.46 15.61 -31.64
N PRO A 42 -12.53 14.83 -31.06
CA PRO A 42 -11.83 15.23 -29.84
C PRO A 42 -11.01 16.51 -29.98
N TYR A 43 -10.54 16.82 -31.20
CA TYR A 43 -9.66 17.96 -31.45
C TYR A 43 -10.35 19.21 -31.96
N LYS A 44 -11.69 19.30 -31.85
CA LYS A 44 -12.41 20.56 -32.12
C LYS A 44 -12.09 21.65 -31.10
N GLU A 45 -12.03 21.27 -29.83
CA GLU A 45 -11.80 22.21 -28.71
C GLU A 45 -10.46 21.97 -28.02
N LYS A 46 -9.93 20.74 -28.07
CA LYS A 46 -8.69 20.32 -27.41
C LYS A 46 -7.57 20.19 -28.43
N LYS A 47 -6.36 20.65 -28.10
CA LYS A 47 -5.18 20.41 -28.97
C LYS A 47 -4.68 18.97 -28.82
N PRO A 48 -4.31 18.30 -29.92
CA PRO A 48 -3.64 17.00 -29.85
C PRO A 48 -2.28 17.14 -29.18
N THR A 49 -1.80 16.05 -28.58
CA THR A 49 -0.48 16.03 -27.90
C THR A 49 0.67 16.33 -28.86
N THR A 50 0.57 15.88 -30.12
CA THR A 50 1.49 16.16 -31.22
C THR A 50 0.72 16.11 -32.55
N ASP A 51 1.26 16.70 -33.61
CA ASP A 51 0.67 16.60 -34.97
C ASP A 51 0.58 15.13 -35.44
N SER A 52 1.53 14.29 -35.02
CA SER A 52 1.52 12.86 -35.33
C SER A 52 0.38 12.12 -34.64
N HIS A 53 -0.02 12.54 -33.44
CA HIS A 53 -1.13 11.95 -32.70
C HIS A 53 -2.45 12.14 -33.47
N GLU A 54 -2.74 13.36 -33.93
CA GLU A 54 -3.96 13.63 -34.72
C GLU A 54 -3.99 12.82 -36.02
N ILE A 55 -2.84 12.67 -36.69
CA ILE A 55 -2.73 11.87 -37.92
C ILE A 55 -3.03 10.39 -37.65
N VAL A 56 -2.49 9.84 -36.56
CA VAL A 56 -2.73 8.44 -36.17
C VAL A 56 -4.21 8.26 -35.80
N PHE A 57 -4.80 9.20 -35.06
CA PHE A 57 -6.22 9.19 -34.74
C PHE A 57 -7.09 9.10 -36.00
N LYS A 58 -6.90 10.03 -36.95
CA LYS A 58 -7.67 10.08 -38.21
C LYS A 58 -7.55 8.78 -38.99
N LYS A 59 -6.36 8.18 -39.02
CA LYS A 59 -6.12 6.90 -39.71
C LYS A 59 -6.83 5.73 -39.04
N ILE A 60 -6.76 5.60 -37.71
CA ILE A 60 -7.42 4.49 -37.00
C ILE A 60 -8.94 4.66 -37.07
N ALA A 61 -9.47 5.87 -36.88
CA ALA A 61 -10.89 6.16 -37.05
C ALA A 61 -11.38 5.78 -38.46
N TYR A 62 -10.60 6.13 -39.50
CA TYR A 62 -10.91 5.71 -40.87
C TYR A 62 -10.89 4.19 -41.03
N LEU A 63 -9.92 3.47 -40.46
CA LEU A 63 -9.87 2.00 -40.55
C LEU A 63 -11.07 1.34 -39.86
N ILE A 64 -11.51 1.88 -38.72
CA ILE A 64 -12.73 1.41 -38.04
C ILE A 64 -13.95 1.64 -38.93
N GLU A 65 -14.10 2.83 -39.51
CA GLU A 65 -15.22 3.12 -40.40
C GLU A 65 -15.16 2.32 -41.71
N ASP A 66 -13.97 2.11 -42.28
CA ASP A 66 -13.78 1.32 -43.50
C ASP A 66 -14.19 -0.14 -43.29
N LYS A 67 -13.80 -0.72 -42.13
CA LYS A 67 -14.01 -2.13 -41.81
C LYS A 67 -15.39 -2.42 -41.20
N HIS A 68 -15.89 -1.56 -40.32
CA HIS A 68 -17.07 -1.85 -39.49
C HIS A 68 -18.29 -0.98 -39.83
N LYS A 69 -18.11 0.19 -40.47
CA LYS A 69 -19.21 1.09 -40.89
C LYS A 69 -20.14 1.47 -39.74
N ILE A 70 -19.57 1.82 -38.58
CA ILE A 70 -20.30 2.08 -37.32
C ILE A 70 -20.24 3.55 -36.87
N LEU A 71 -19.20 4.30 -37.27
CA LEU A 71 -19.00 5.67 -36.80
C LEU A 71 -19.96 6.64 -37.49
N GLU A 72 -20.21 6.47 -38.79
CA GLU A 72 -21.15 7.34 -39.52
C GLU A 72 -22.62 7.05 -39.19
N LYS A 73 -22.94 5.87 -38.65
CA LYS A 73 -24.33 5.43 -38.45
C LYS A 73 -24.93 5.83 -37.11
N ASP A 74 -24.10 6.00 -36.08
CA ASP A 74 -24.59 6.14 -34.71
C ASP A 74 -23.80 7.18 -33.92
N ASP A 75 -24.47 8.27 -33.59
CA ASP A 75 -23.97 9.35 -32.74
C ASP A 75 -23.51 8.84 -31.37
N SER A 76 -24.21 7.85 -30.79
CA SER A 76 -23.89 7.31 -29.47
C SER A 76 -22.59 6.49 -29.50
N ILE A 77 -22.35 5.75 -30.59
CA ILE A 77 -21.09 5.02 -30.78
C ILE A 77 -19.92 6.01 -30.85
N ARG A 78 -20.09 7.13 -31.55
CA ARG A 78 -19.06 8.17 -31.64
C ARG A 78 -18.72 8.80 -30.29
N THR A 79 -19.70 9.02 -29.42
CA THR A 79 -19.46 9.54 -28.05
C THR A 79 -18.61 8.61 -27.20
N PHE A 80 -18.55 7.32 -27.52
CA PHE A 80 -17.73 6.34 -26.81
C PHE A 80 -16.39 6.06 -27.50
N ILE A 81 -16.40 5.79 -28.81
CA ILE A 81 -15.21 5.33 -29.55
C ILE A 81 -14.18 6.43 -29.72
N PHE A 82 -14.58 7.69 -29.96
CA PHE A 82 -13.61 8.77 -30.17
C PHE A 82 -12.78 9.09 -28.91
N PRO A 83 -13.38 9.28 -27.72
CA PRO A 83 -12.60 9.44 -26.50
C PRO A 83 -11.71 8.22 -26.20
N LEU A 84 -12.23 7.01 -26.48
CA LEU A 84 -11.48 5.77 -26.27
C LEU A 84 -10.22 5.70 -27.13
N LEU A 85 -10.36 6.05 -28.41
CA LEU A 85 -9.29 6.02 -29.38
C LEU A 85 -8.27 7.14 -29.14
N ASP A 86 -8.72 8.34 -28.77
CA ASP A 86 -7.83 9.43 -28.32
C ASP A 86 -7.01 8.99 -27.10
N LYS A 87 -7.66 8.34 -26.12
CA LYS A 87 -6.99 7.88 -24.91
C LYS A 87 -6.03 6.72 -25.20
N ALA A 88 -6.38 5.79 -26.07
CA ALA A 88 -5.53 4.67 -26.46
C ALA A 88 -4.25 5.09 -27.20
N ILE A 89 -4.33 6.16 -28.02
CA ILE A 89 -3.16 6.69 -28.72
C ILE A 89 -2.32 7.59 -27.80
N SER A 90 -2.98 8.35 -26.91
CA SER A 90 -2.30 9.18 -25.91
C SER A 90 -1.53 8.35 -24.88
N ASP A 91 -2.12 7.23 -24.47
CA ASP A 91 -1.65 6.41 -23.36
C ASP A 91 -1.70 4.92 -23.75
N GLY A 92 -0.53 4.37 -24.08
CA GLY A 92 -0.36 2.96 -24.47
C GLY A 92 -0.79 1.97 -23.39
N ASN A 93 -1.01 2.40 -22.15
CA ASN A 93 -1.52 1.53 -21.09
C ASN A 93 -2.98 1.09 -21.33
N ILE A 94 -3.76 1.86 -22.10
CA ILE A 94 -5.16 1.54 -22.40
C ILE A 94 -5.27 0.24 -23.20
N GLU A 95 -4.37 0.00 -24.16
CA GLU A 95 -4.36 -1.25 -24.94
C GLU A 95 -4.22 -2.46 -24.01
N TYR A 96 -3.29 -2.39 -23.06
CA TYR A 96 -3.07 -3.44 -22.05
C TYR A 96 -4.28 -3.61 -21.12
N ILE A 97 -4.91 -2.51 -20.67
CA ILE A 97 -6.10 -2.59 -19.83
C ILE A 97 -7.24 -3.28 -20.58
N PHE A 98 -7.49 -2.92 -21.84
CA PHE A 98 -8.53 -3.56 -22.65
C PHE A 98 -8.24 -5.02 -22.94
N SER A 99 -7.00 -5.40 -23.22
CA SER A 99 -6.67 -6.81 -23.38
C SER A 99 -7.00 -7.59 -22.11
N LYS A 100 -6.73 -7.03 -20.92
CA LYS A 100 -7.09 -7.66 -19.65
C LYS A 100 -8.59 -7.78 -19.41
N ILE A 101 -9.38 -6.80 -19.86
CA ILE A 101 -10.85 -6.88 -19.77
C ILE A 101 -11.39 -7.92 -20.75
N LEU A 102 -10.84 -7.99 -21.97
CA LEU A 102 -11.25 -8.97 -22.99
C LEU A 102 -10.88 -10.41 -22.62
N ASP A 103 -9.81 -10.60 -21.84
CA ASP A 103 -9.38 -11.90 -21.32
C ASP A 103 -10.25 -12.40 -20.14
N LEU A 104 -11.18 -11.58 -19.62
CA LEU A 104 -12.06 -11.99 -18.52
C LEU A 104 -13.08 -13.05 -18.98
N SER A 105 -13.35 -14.03 -18.11
CA SER A 105 -14.49 -14.92 -18.29
C SER A 105 -15.82 -14.17 -18.15
N ASP A 106 -16.89 -14.67 -18.77
CA ASP A 106 -18.23 -14.07 -18.67
C ASP A 106 -18.70 -13.89 -17.22
N GLU A 107 -18.35 -14.83 -16.34
CA GLU A 107 -18.62 -14.74 -14.90
C GLU A 107 -17.91 -13.55 -14.26
N ASN A 108 -16.61 -13.38 -14.53
CA ASN A 108 -15.82 -12.29 -13.96
C ASN A 108 -16.21 -10.93 -14.56
N LEU A 109 -16.56 -10.88 -15.85
CA LEU A 109 -17.08 -9.67 -16.48
C LEU A 109 -18.41 -9.23 -15.85
N THR A 110 -19.30 -10.19 -15.54
CA THR A 110 -20.55 -9.92 -14.83
C THR A 110 -20.30 -9.41 -13.41
N LYS A 111 -19.35 -10.01 -12.67
CA LYS A 111 -18.93 -9.54 -11.34
C LYS A 111 -18.34 -8.13 -11.40
N PHE A 112 -17.48 -7.86 -12.39
CA PHE A 112 -16.86 -6.55 -12.60
C PHE A 112 -17.92 -5.47 -12.86
N HIS A 113 -18.87 -5.74 -13.76
CA HIS A 113 -20.01 -4.86 -14.00
C HIS A 113 -20.83 -4.62 -12.71
N GLY A 114 -21.12 -5.69 -11.95
CA GLY A 114 -21.83 -5.58 -10.67
C GLY A 114 -21.08 -4.80 -9.59
N LEU A 115 -19.74 -4.80 -9.61
CA LEU A 115 -18.91 -3.97 -8.73
C LEU A 115 -19.01 -2.49 -9.11
N LEU A 116 -18.88 -2.18 -10.41
CA LEU A 116 -18.97 -0.80 -10.93
C LEU A 116 -20.34 -0.16 -10.69
N GLN A 117 -21.41 -0.95 -10.54
CA GLN A 117 -22.73 -0.44 -10.16
C GLN A 117 -22.85 -0.10 -8.66
N LYS A 118 -21.96 -0.61 -7.82
CA LYS A 118 -21.99 -0.45 -6.36
C LYS A 118 -20.95 0.53 -5.82
N THR A 119 -19.85 0.70 -6.53
CA THR A 119 -18.75 1.59 -6.12
C THR A 119 -17.98 2.08 -7.35
N ASP A 120 -17.35 3.25 -7.21
CA ASP A 120 -16.50 3.81 -8.25
C ASP A 120 -15.24 2.96 -8.46
N LEU A 121 -14.80 2.85 -9.71
CA LEU A 121 -13.58 2.14 -10.08
C LEU A 121 -12.36 2.64 -9.30
N GLU A 122 -12.31 3.94 -8.99
CA GLU A 122 -11.25 4.55 -8.18
C GLU A 122 -11.14 3.92 -6.78
N ASN A 123 -12.28 3.64 -6.13
CA ASN A 123 -12.30 3.00 -4.81
C ASN A 123 -11.82 1.54 -4.89
N VAL A 124 -12.20 0.83 -5.95
CA VAL A 124 -11.75 -0.55 -6.21
C VAL A 124 -10.23 -0.57 -6.41
N ILE A 125 -9.70 0.33 -7.23
CA ILE A 125 -8.26 0.45 -7.48
C ILE A 125 -7.53 0.81 -6.19
N HIS A 126 -8.05 1.77 -5.41
CA HIS A 126 -7.45 2.19 -4.15
C HIS A 126 -7.36 1.03 -3.15
N PHE A 127 -8.45 0.29 -2.95
CA PHE A 127 -8.48 -0.87 -2.07
C PHE A 127 -7.50 -1.97 -2.53
N ALA A 128 -7.54 -2.32 -3.82
CA ALA A 128 -6.64 -3.34 -4.37
C ALA A 128 -5.16 -2.93 -4.24
N SER A 129 -4.85 -1.66 -4.46
CA SER A 129 -3.50 -1.12 -4.31
C SER A 129 -3.05 -1.18 -2.85
N GLN A 130 -3.88 -0.74 -1.90
CA GLN A 130 -3.55 -0.83 -0.47
C GLN A 130 -3.25 -2.27 -0.03
N VAL A 131 -4.06 -3.24 -0.46
CA VAL A 131 -3.83 -4.67 -0.13
C VAL A 131 -2.52 -5.16 -0.74
N SER A 132 -2.26 -4.78 -2.00
CA SER A 132 -1.03 -5.14 -2.70
C SER A 132 0.22 -4.55 -2.03
N ASP A 133 0.19 -3.26 -1.72
CA ASP A 133 1.32 -2.54 -1.12
C ASP A 133 1.67 -3.10 0.26
N LYS A 134 0.66 -3.45 1.06
CA LYS A 134 0.84 -4.10 2.37
C LYS A 134 1.45 -5.49 2.25
N LEU A 135 1.00 -6.31 1.30
CA LEU A 135 1.57 -7.64 1.08
C LEU A 135 3.03 -7.54 0.60
N GLU A 136 3.31 -6.62 -0.32
CA GLU A 136 4.68 -6.31 -0.75
C GLU A 136 5.54 -5.85 0.43
N PHE A 137 5.01 -4.97 1.28
CA PHE A 137 5.70 -4.51 2.49
C PHE A 137 6.01 -5.65 3.46
N LEU A 138 5.10 -6.61 3.67
CA LEU A 138 5.36 -7.77 4.52
C LEU A 138 6.48 -8.67 3.98
N ASN A 139 6.57 -8.82 2.65
CA ASN A 139 7.68 -9.54 2.01
C ASN A 139 8.99 -8.78 2.19
N PHE A 140 8.97 -7.47 1.96
CA PHE A 140 10.11 -6.59 2.22
C PHE A 140 10.58 -6.66 3.68
N LEU A 141 9.68 -6.54 4.65
CA LEU A 141 9.98 -6.60 6.07
C LEU A 141 10.56 -7.96 6.47
N ASN A 142 10.01 -9.06 5.93
CA ASN A 142 10.54 -10.40 6.17
C ASN A 142 12.03 -10.51 5.76
N GLU A 143 12.35 -10.09 4.55
CA GLU A 143 13.73 -10.09 4.06
C GLU A 143 14.63 -9.10 4.79
N LEU A 144 14.09 -7.96 5.22
CA LEU A 144 14.83 -6.98 6.02
C LEU A 144 15.24 -7.55 7.39
N ILE A 145 14.37 -8.33 8.03
CA ILE A 145 14.58 -8.92 9.35
C ILE A 145 15.35 -10.23 9.31
N TYR A 146 15.13 -11.08 8.30
CA TYR A 146 15.69 -12.44 8.24
C TYR A 146 16.67 -12.69 7.09
N GLY A 147 16.75 -11.78 6.12
CA GLY A 147 17.65 -11.88 4.97
C GLY A 147 19.09 -11.43 5.28
N ALA A 148 19.88 -11.27 4.22
CA ALA A 148 21.31 -10.97 4.33
C ALA A 148 21.61 -9.62 5.02
N ILE A 149 20.70 -8.64 4.88
CA ILE A 149 20.87 -7.28 5.41
C ILE A 149 20.65 -7.22 6.93
N ALA A 150 19.93 -8.18 7.51
CA ALA A 150 19.51 -8.17 8.91
C ALA A 150 20.66 -7.96 9.92
N LYS A 151 21.86 -8.47 9.61
CA LYS A 151 23.07 -8.33 10.46
C LYS A 151 23.58 -6.89 10.54
N HIS A 152 23.26 -6.08 9.54
CA HIS A 152 23.74 -4.70 9.39
C HIS A 152 22.65 -3.67 9.70
N LEU A 153 21.39 -4.11 9.83
CA LEU A 153 20.26 -3.25 10.13
C LEU A 153 20.35 -2.66 11.54
N LYS A 154 20.33 -1.33 11.63
CA LYS A 154 20.27 -0.59 12.88
C LYS A 154 18.81 -0.45 13.32
N GLU A 155 18.58 -0.58 14.62
CA GLU A 155 17.25 -0.47 15.22
C GLU A 155 16.67 0.93 15.06
N ARG A 156 17.18 1.90 15.82
CA ARG A 156 16.65 3.26 15.90
C ARG A 156 16.75 4.08 14.61
N SER A 157 17.88 3.99 13.90
CA SER A 157 18.09 4.83 12.71
C SER A 157 17.50 4.26 11.42
N GLN A 158 17.04 2.99 11.41
CA GLN A 158 16.55 2.33 10.19
C GLN A 158 15.26 1.55 10.46
N LEU A 159 15.30 0.45 11.23
CA LEU A 159 14.12 -0.40 11.44
C LEU A 159 12.94 0.37 12.03
N HIS A 160 13.20 1.14 13.09
CA HIS A 160 12.21 2.02 13.70
C HIS A 160 11.62 2.98 12.65
N LYS A 161 12.47 3.66 11.87
CA LYS A 161 12.04 4.63 10.84
C LYS A 161 11.24 4.03 9.69
N ILE A 162 11.38 2.74 9.45
CA ILE A 162 10.54 2.02 8.50
C ILE A 162 9.19 1.70 9.15
N VAL A 163 9.21 1.12 10.35
CA VAL A 163 8.00 0.67 11.07
C VAL A 163 7.11 1.83 11.52
N GLU A 164 7.67 3.02 11.78
CA GLU A 164 6.89 4.19 12.22
C GLU A 164 5.86 4.65 11.18
N ASN A 165 6.06 4.32 9.90
CA ASN A 165 5.12 4.60 8.81
C ASN A 165 4.08 3.48 8.60
N GLU A 166 4.23 2.36 9.31
CA GLU A 166 3.54 1.09 9.03
C GLU A 166 2.85 0.54 10.28
N LEU A 167 2.22 1.44 11.06
CA LEU A 167 1.60 1.10 12.34
C LEU A 167 0.46 0.06 12.23
N TRP A 168 -0.11 -0.10 11.03
CA TRP A 168 -1.10 -1.12 10.73
C TRP A 168 -0.61 -2.55 11.01
N LEU A 169 0.71 -2.78 11.06
CA LEU A 169 1.32 -4.06 11.46
C LEU A 169 0.83 -4.54 12.83
N PHE A 170 0.51 -3.61 13.73
CA PHE A 170 0.01 -3.90 15.08
C PHE A 170 -1.52 -3.96 15.15
N GLY A 171 -2.22 -3.56 14.08
CA GLY A 171 -3.67 -3.52 13.98
C GLY A 171 -4.14 -2.55 12.89
N GLU A 172 -5.06 -3.00 12.04
CA GLU A 172 -5.64 -2.20 10.94
C GLU A 172 -6.31 -0.90 11.43
N ASN A 173 -6.79 -0.90 12.68
CA ASN A 173 -7.37 0.28 13.32
C ASN A 173 -6.36 1.41 13.58
N TYR A 174 -5.05 1.13 13.53
CA TYR A 174 -3.99 2.14 13.64
C TYR A 174 -3.60 2.75 12.29
N ASN A 175 -4.26 2.35 11.20
CA ASN A 175 -4.08 2.97 9.90
C ASN A 175 -4.85 4.31 9.83
N GLY A 176 -4.20 5.36 9.31
CA GLY A 176 -4.81 6.67 9.08
C GLY A 176 -4.87 7.57 10.33
N THR A 177 -3.70 7.92 10.86
CA THR A 177 -3.42 8.95 11.90
C THR A 177 -3.76 8.63 13.36
N PRO A 178 -3.02 7.71 14.01
CA PRO A 178 -2.86 7.76 15.46
C PRO A 178 -1.92 8.92 15.84
N HIS A 179 -2.10 9.50 17.03
CA HIS A 179 -1.12 10.45 17.56
C HIS A 179 0.16 9.69 17.89
N LEU A 180 1.21 9.88 17.10
CA LEU A 180 2.47 9.16 17.22
C LEU A 180 3.55 10.04 17.88
N TRP A 181 4.15 9.49 18.92
CA TRP A 181 5.39 9.95 19.52
C TRP A 181 6.48 8.90 19.27
N SER A 182 7.33 9.20 18.30
CA SER A 182 8.48 8.37 17.91
C SER A 182 9.74 8.88 18.59
N ASP A 183 10.46 7.97 19.26
CA ASP A 183 11.76 8.22 19.87
C ASP A 183 11.74 9.35 20.93
N LYS A 184 10.73 9.30 21.82
CA LYS A 184 10.50 10.30 22.88
C LYS A 184 10.52 9.66 24.27
N LYS A 185 10.77 10.51 25.28
CA LYS A 185 10.72 10.11 26.69
C LYS A 185 9.28 9.82 27.11
N ILE A 186 9.07 8.73 27.87
CA ILE A 186 7.75 8.33 28.38
C ILE A 186 7.07 9.50 29.10
N GLY A 187 7.75 10.16 30.04
CA GLY A 187 7.14 11.24 30.83
C GLY A 187 6.62 12.39 29.99
N ALA A 188 7.38 12.84 28.99
CA ALA A 188 6.95 13.91 28.08
C ALA A 188 5.75 13.49 27.21
N ILE A 189 5.67 12.20 26.85
CA ILE A 189 4.52 11.67 26.13
C ILE A 189 3.29 11.63 27.04
N LEU A 190 3.43 11.08 28.25
CA LEU A 190 2.33 10.93 29.20
C LEU A 190 1.76 12.29 29.62
N GLU A 191 2.61 13.27 29.91
CA GLU A 191 2.21 14.66 30.19
C GLU A 191 1.34 15.19 29.04
N LYS A 192 1.86 15.16 27.81
CA LYS A 192 1.15 15.63 26.62
C LYS A 192 -0.16 14.86 26.38
N LEU A 193 -0.15 13.56 26.58
CA LEU A 193 -1.31 12.68 26.41
C LEU A 193 -2.43 13.07 27.39
N THR A 194 -2.09 13.29 28.66
CA THR A 194 -3.05 13.68 29.69
C THR A 194 -3.64 15.07 29.46
N THR A 195 -2.79 16.05 29.10
CA THR A 195 -3.19 17.45 28.95
C THR A 195 -3.96 17.71 27.66
N GLU A 196 -3.51 17.15 26.54
CA GLU A 196 -4.05 17.51 25.21
C GLU A 196 -5.18 16.58 24.73
N TYR A 197 -5.18 15.32 25.14
CA TYR A 197 -6.04 14.29 24.52
C TYR A 197 -7.01 13.60 25.47
N LEU A 198 -6.59 13.38 26.72
CA LEU A 198 -7.47 12.80 27.73
C LEU A 198 -8.26 13.86 28.51
N HIS A 199 -7.85 15.12 28.44
CA HIS A 199 -8.44 16.25 29.17
C HIS A 199 -8.66 15.93 30.65
N TYR A 200 -7.69 15.21 31.25
CA TYR A 200 -7.72 14.85 32.65
C TYR A 200 -6.83 15.84 33.41
N GLU A 201 -7.43 16.63 34.29
CA GLU A 201 -6.70 17.52 35.19
C GLU A 201 -6.50 16.82 36.54
N PRO A 202 -5.26 16.48 36.93
CA PRO A 202 -5.01 15.93 38.25
C PRO A 202 -5.36 16.95 39.33
N THR A 203 -6.16 16.54 40.33
CA THR A 203 -6.49 17.41 41.46
C THR A 203 -5.75 16.98 42.73
N LEU A 204 -5.40 17.93 43.59
CA LEU A 204 -4.78 17.68 44.91
C LEU A 204 -5.65 16.82 45.83
N LYS A 205 -6.96 16.75 45.56
CA LYS A 205 -7.91 15.90 46.30
C LYS A 205 -7.82 14.43 45.90
N ASP A 206 -7.35 14.15 44.70
CA ASP A 206 -7.27 12.80 44.16
C ASP A 206 -5.90 12.16 44.43
N GLU A 207 -5.00 12.84 45.17
CA GLU A 207 -3.60 12.41 45.41
C GLU A 207 -2.80 12.13 44.12
N ASN A 208 -3.25 12.68 42.98
CA ASN A 208 -2.73 12.38 41.64
C ASN A 208 -1.69 13.41 41.14
N THR A 209 -1.00 14.10 42.04
CA THR A 209 0.14 14.96 41.70
C THR A 209 1.35 14.10 41.34
N ILE A 210 2.06 14.48 40.27
CA ILE A 210 3.24 13.73 39.79
C ILE A 210 4.37 13.88 40.81
N GLU A 211 4.40 12.99 41.80
CA GLU A 211 5.60 12.70 42.57
C GLU A 211 6.45 11.71 41.75
N GLU A 212 7.77 11.91 41.76
CA GLU A 212 8.74 11.30 40.84
C GLU A 212 8.46 9.82 40.50
N THR A 213 7.78 9.55 39.38
CA THR A 213 7.57 8.19 38.91
C THR A 213 8.86 7.64 38.30
N GLU A 214 9.27 6.45 38.71
CA GLU A 214 10.45 5.80 38.14
C GLU A 214 10.22 5.48 36.64
N GLY A 215 11.23 5.72 35.80
CA GLY A 215 11.19 5.34 34.38
C GLY A 215 10.65 6.40 33.42
N LEU A 216 10.24 7.59 33.88
CA LEU A 216 9.78 8.68 33.00
C LEU A 216 10.83 9.17 32.00
N ASN A 217 12.12 8.99 32.31
CA ASN A 217 13.24 9.33 31.42
C ASN A 217 13.54 8.24 30.36
N ASN A 218 12.90 7.08 30.44
CA ASN A 218 13.06 6.03 29.44
C ASN A 218 12.53 6.51 28.09
N ILE A 219 13.21 6.10 27.03
CA ILE A 219 12.85 6.44 25.65
C ILE A 219 12.17 5.22 25.05
N THR A 220 10.94 5.40 24.58
CA THR A 220 10.21 4.37 23.83
C THR A 220 10.48 4.52 22.34
N ASP A 221 10.48 3.41 21.60
CA ASP A 221 10.56 3.48 20.14
C ASP A 221 9.29 4.11 19.57
N LEU A 222 8.16 3.42 19.65
CA LEU A 222 6.88 3.94 19.16
C LEU A 222 5.90 4.04 20.32
N PHE A 223 5.33 5.21 20.52
CA PHE A 223 4.21 5.40 21.42
C PHE A 223 3.10 6.06 20.63
N PHE A 224 1.90 5.47 20.61
CA PHE A 224 0.81 6.07 19.87
C PHE A 224 -0.57 5.83 20.47
N MET A 225 -1.45 6.81 20.30
CA MET A 225 -2.85 6.74 20.71
C MET A 225 -3.75 6.59 19.49
N ASN A 226 -4.68 5.64 19.55
CA ASN A 226 -5.76 5.54 18.59
C ASN A 226 -6.94 6.41 19.05
N GLU A 227 -7.32 7.41 18.24
CA GLU A 227 -8.51 8.23 18.51
C GLU A 227 -9.80 7.43 18.34
N LYS A 228 -9.79 6.38 17.51
CA LYS A 228 -10.95 5.52 17.31
C LYS A 228 -11.21 4.71 18.58
N ILE A 229 -12.38 4.92 19.15
CA ILE A 229 -12.90 4.10 20.24
C ILE A 229 -13.24 2.72 19.66
N ASN A 230 -12.76 1.66 20.30
CA ASN A 230 -13.06 0.28 19.87
C ASN A 230 -14.52 -0.09 20.17
N ASP A 231 -14.97 -1.26 19.69
CA ASP A 231 -16.35 -1.74 19.90
C ASP A 231 -16.73 -1.89 21.39
N ASN A 232 -15.73 -1.99 22.28
CA ASN A 232 -15.92 -2.07 23.73
C ASN A 232 -15.99 -0.70 24.42
N GLY A 233 -15.98 0.40 23.66
CA GLY A 233 -16.00 1.75 24.22
C GLY A 233 -14.66 2.22 24.80
N GLU A 234 -13.55 1.53 24.50
CA GLU A 234 -12.22 1.85 25.02
C GLU A 234 -11.36 2.57 23.98
N ARG A 235 -10.58 3.56 24.43
CA ARG A 235 -9.45 4.09 23.65
C ARG A 235 -8.22 3.21 23.82
N GLU A 236 -7.44 3.06 22.76
CA GLU A 236 -6.23 2.23 22.80
C GLU A 236 -4.98 3.11 22.75
N ILE A 237 -4.09 2.88 23.71
CA ILE A 237 -2.75 3.46 23.75
C ILE A 237 -1.76 2.33 23.56
N MET A 238 -0.86 2.45 22.60
CA MET A 238 0.14 1.45 22.27
C MET A 238 1.54 1.98 22.56
N VAL A 239 2.36 1.15 23.20
CA VAL A 239 3.81 1.33 23.30
C VAL A 239 4.48 0.15 22.63
N VAL A 240 5.33 0.39 21.66
CA VAL A 240 6.11 -0.66 20.98
C VAL A 240 7.58 -0.41 21.25
N GLU A 241 8.24 -1.44 21.79
CA GLU A 241 9.69 -1.52 21.92
C GLU A 241 10.20 -2.50 20.87
N LEU A 242 11.03 -2.01 19.95
CA LEU A 242 11.61 -2.78 18.86
C LEU A 242 13.04 -3.16 19.21
N LYS A 243 13.45 -4.37 18.82
CA LYS A 243 14.86 -4.76 18.87
C LYS A 243 15.42 -4.98 17.48
N SER A 244 16.69 -4.59 17.30
CA SER A 244 17.47 -4.90 16.11
C SER A 244 17.36 -6.41 15.79
N PRO A 245 17.31 -6.81 14.51
CA PRO A 245 17.19 -8.22 14.14
C PRO A 245 18.27 -9.15 14.72
N LYS A 246 19.43 -8.62 15.10
CA LYS A 246 20.50 -9.42 15.75
C LYS A 246 20.27 -9.64 17.25
N CYS A 247 19.45 -8.82 17.89
CA CYS A 247 19.25 -8.79 19.34
C CYS A 247 18.03 -9.63 19.72
N ALA A 248 18.26 -10.82 20.27
CA ALA A 248 17.18 -11.69 20.73
C ALA A 248 16.54 -11.14 22.02
N ILE A 249 15.24 -11.32 22.19
CA ILE A 249 14.57 -11.00 23.46
C ILE A 249 15.04 -11.99 24.53
N GLY A 250 15.66 -11.46 25.58
CA GLY A 250 16.08 -12.18 26.77
C GLY A 250 15.50 -11.56 28.03
N LYS A 251 16.13 -11.87 29.17
CA LYS A 251 15.69 -11.37 30.49
C LYS A 251 15.72 -9.85 30.55
N LYS A 252 16.74 -9.22 29.98
CA LYS A 252 16.91 -7.76 30.00
C LYS A 252 15.76 -7.06 29.27
N GLU A 253 15.41 -7.54 28.07
CA GLU A 253 14.38 -6.94 27.23
C GLU A 253 12.98 -7.17 27.82
N LEU A 254 12.74 -8.35 28.42
CA LEU A 254 11.51 -8.62 29.16
C LEU A 254 11.37 -7.70 30.38
N ASN A 255 12.44 -7.48 31.14
CA ASN A 255 12.41 -6.55 32.26
C ASN A 255 12.18 -5.12 31.79
N GLN A 256 12.72 -4.72 30.63
CA GLN A 256 12.53 -3.37 30.09
C GLN A 256 11.06 -3.08 29.79
N ILE A 257 10.35 -4.00 29.12
CA ILE A 257 8.93 -3.79 28.81
C ILE A 257 8.05 -3.85 30.06
N ASP A 258 8.41 -4.67 31.06
CA ASP A 258 7.74 -4.70 32.35
C ASP A 258 7.95 -3.39 33.13
N SER A 259 9.16 -2.82 33.09
CA SER A 259 9.43 -1.48 33.66
C SER A 259 8.57 -0.41 33.01
N TYR A 260 8.35 -0.45 31.69
CA TYR A 260 7.44 0.50 31.03
C TYR A 260 5.99 0.31 31.47
N ALA A 261 5.55 -0.94 31.58
CA ALA A 261 4.21 -1.25 32.08
C ALA A 261 4.03 -0.74 33.52
N PHE A 262 5.03 -0.91 34.37
CA PHE A 262 5.05 -0.37 35.73
C PHE A 262 5.03 1.17 35.76
N THR A 263 5.85 1.85 34.94
CA THR A 263 5.80 3.32 34.84
C THR A 263 4.40 3.82 34.44
N ILE A 264 3.71 3.13 33.53
CA ILE A 264 2.34 3.48 33.11
C ILE A 264 1.32 3.17 34.23
N GLU A 265 1.47 2.03 34.90
CA GLU A 265 0.66 1.60 36.04
C GLU A 265 0.71 2.61 37.19
N GLU A 266 1.89 3.11 37.53
CA GLU A 266 2.09 4.07 38.63
C GLU A 266 1.75 5.52 38.25
N TYR A 267 1.69 5.87 36.96
CA TYR A 267 1.51 7.27 36.56
C TYR A 267 0.11 7.81 36.94
N PRO A 268 -0.04 8.70 37.94
CA PRO A 268 -1.34 8.92 38.58
C PRO A 268 -2.41 9.52 37.66
N SER A 269 -2.00 10.36 36.71
CA SER A 269 -2.93 11.08 35.83
C SER A 269 -3.45 10.25 34.64
N LEU A 270 -3.12 8.96 34.57
CA LEU A 270 -3.62 8.06 33.54
C LEU A 270 -4.91 7.36 33.99
N PRO A 271 -5.99 7.37 33.18
CA PRO A 271 -7.24 6.70 33.52
C PRO A 271 -7.08 5.17 33.54
N SER A 272 -7.73 4.54 34.51
CA SER A 272 -7.85 3.07 34.63
C SER A 272 -9.05 2.49 33.87
N GLU A 273 -10.07 3.32 33.59
CA GLU A 273 -11.30 2.93 32.87
C GLU A 273 -11.35 3.49 31.45
N LYS A 274 -12.08 2.79 30.56
CA LYS A 274 -12.31 3.19 29.15
C LYS A 274 -11.05 3.46 28.33
N VAL A 275 -9.90 3.00 28.82
CA VAL A 275 -8.61 3.05 28.13
C VAL A 275 -7.93 1.70 28.30
N LYS A 276 -7.33 1.22 27.22
CA LYS A 276 -6.53 0.00 27.19
C LYS A 276 -5.11 0.36 26.79
N TYR A 277 -4.15 -0.04 27.60
CA TYR A 277 -2.72 0.18 27.34
C TYR A 277 -2.13 -1.13 26.82
N LYS A 278 -1.60 -1.11 25.61
CA LYS A 278 -0.95 -2.27 24.98
C LYS A 278 0.53 -2.01 24.87
N LEU A 279 1.35 -2.86 25.45
CA LEU A 279 2.79 -2.79 25.36
C LEU A 279 3.30 -3.97 24.54
N CYS A 280 4.00 -3.71 23.44
CA CYS A 280 4.52 -4.75 22.55
C CYS A 280 6.04 -4.74 22.55
N LEU A 281 6.66 -5.88 22.86
CA LEU A 281 8.08 -6.11 22.68
C LEU A 281 8.31 -7.02 21.48
N VAL A 282 9.04 -6.53 20.49
CA VAL A 282 9.20 -7.22 19.19
C VAL A 282 10.66 -7.39 18.80
N SER A 283 11.02 -8.61 18.37
CA SER A 283 12.34 -8.92 17.82
C SER A 283 12.27 -10.04 16.78
N SER A 284 13.37 -10.33 16.09
CA SER A 284 13.48 -11.48 15.17
C SER A 284 13.42 -12.83 15.88
N ARG A 285 13.82 -12.91 17.16
CA ARG A 285 13.89 -14.18 17.89
C ARG A 285 13.87 -14.02 19.41
N LEU A 286 13.42 -15.06 20.09
CA LEU A 286 13.49 -15.22 21.54
C LEU A 286 14.71 -16.07 21.96
N THR A 287 15.34 -15.72 23.08
CA THR A 287 16.31 -16.61 23.77
C THR A 287 15.61 -17.83 24.38
N LYS A 288 16.35 -18.89 24.75
CA LYS A 288 15.77 -20.08 25.41
C LYS A 288 14.98 -19.72 26.68
N PHE A 289 15.52 -18.79 27.47
CA PHE A 289 14.85 -18.26 28.66
C PHE A 289 13.52 -17.59 28.30
N ALA A 290 13.54 -16.63 27.37
CA ALA A 290 12.34 -15.93 26.96
C ALA A 290 11.30 -16.87 26.33
N LYS A 291 11.71 -17.85 25.51
CA LYS A 291 10.81 -18.88 24.96
C LYS A 291 10.07 -19.65 26.05
N SER A 292 10.79 -20.06 27.09
CA SER A 292 10.19 -20.77 28.24
C SER A 292 9.15 -19.90 28.94
N GLN A 293 9.48 -18.64 29.23
CA GLN A 293 8.56 -17.70 29.88
C GLN A 293 7.33 -17.43 29.02
N VAL A 294 7.54 -17.08 27.74
CA VAL A 294 6.47 -16.76 26.79
C VAL A 294 5.52 -17.93 26.62
N LYS A 295 6.03 -19.16 26.49
CA LYS A 295 5.19 -20.36 26.37
C LYS A 295 4.29 -20.54 27.58
N SER A 296 4.87 -20.54 28.79
CA SER A 296 4.11 -20.73 30.03
C SER A 296 3.07 -19.62 30.26
N ARG A 297 3.42 -18.37 29.96
CA ARG A 297 2.50 -17.24 30.11
C ARG A 297 1.36 -17.29 29.10
N ARG A 298 1.63 -17.55 27.81
CA ARG A 298 0.59 -17.67 26.78
C ARG A 298 -0.40 -18.81 27.06
N GLU A 299 0.05 -19.91 27.66
CA GLU A 299 -0.85 -21.01 28.09
C GLU A 299 -1.87 -20.55 29.15
N SER A 300 -1.55 -19.50 29.93
CA SER A 300 -2.47 -18.91 30.90
C SER A 300 -3.53 -18.01 30.23
N TYR A 301 -3.34 -17.66 28.95
CA TYR A 301 -4.22 -16.78 28.18
C TYR A 301 -4.60 -17.39 26.82
N PRO A 302 -5.28 -18.55 26.77
CA PRO A 302 -5.50 -19.30 25.55
C PRO A 302 -6.29 -18.54 24.46
N ASN A 303 -7.11 -17.58 24.87
CA ASN A 303 -7.95 -16.77 23.98
C ASN A 303 -7.33 -15.41 23.62
N HIS A 304 -6.12 -15.10 24.11
CA HIS A 304 -5.43 -13.84 23.83
C HIS A 304 -4.07 -14.13 23.17
N PRO A 305 -4.03 -14.18 21.83
CA PRO A 305 -2.80 -14.44 21.10
C PRO A 305 -1.68 -13.50 21.52
N PHE A 306 -0.49 -14.06 21.70
CA PHE A 306 0.75 -13.36 22.03
C PHE A 306 0.80 -12.65 23.39
N LEU A 307 -0.29 -12.68 24.17
CA LEU A 307 -0.35 -12.05 25.49
C LEU A 307 0.66 -12.73 26.43
N PHE A 308 1.52 -11.91 27.02
CA PHE A 308 2.57 -12.31 27.94
C PHE A 308 2.21 -11.99 29.40
N ASP A 309 1.60 -10.83 29.63
CA ASP A 309 1.16 -10.44 30.96
C ASP A 309 -0.04 -9.49 30.89
N ARG A 310 -0.81 -9.46 31.98
CA ARG A 310 -1.89 -8.50 32.16
C ARG A 310 -1.84 -7.95 33.57
N LYS A 311 -1.71 -6.63 33.69
CA LYS A 311 -1.81 -5.96 34.98
C LYS A 311 -3.25 -5.48 35.20
N THR A 312 -3.70 -5.50 36.46
CA THR A 312 -5.12 -5.33 36.80
C THR A 312 -5.44 -3.94 37.32
N GLU A 313 -4.46 -3.19 37.82
CA GLU A 313 -4.67 -1.85 38.38
C GLU A 313 -5.03 -0.83 37.29
N LYS A 314 -4.32 -0.91 36.16
CA LYS A 314 -4.73 -0.29 34.89
C LYS A 314 -4.86 -1.40 33.86
N ASN A 315 -5.80 -1.27 32.92
CA ASN A 315 -6.07 -2.25 31.85
C ASN A 315 -4.87 -2.35 30.87
N ILE A 316 -3.77 -2.91 31.36
CA ILE A 316 -2.46 -2.98 30.72
C ILE A 316 -2.25 -4.42 30.24
N GLU A 317 -2.00 -4.57 28.96
CA GLU A 317 -1.67 -5.83 28.31
C GLU A 317 -0.26 -5.76 27.74
N VAL A 318 0.59 -6.72 28.12
CA VAL A 318 1.96 -6.85 27.60
C VAL A 318 2.02 -8.01 26.62
N TYR A 319 2.49 -7.74 25.41
CA TYR A 319 2.67 -8.68 24.33
C TYR A 319 4.15 -8.83 24.02
N VAL A 320 4.58 -10.08 23.84
CA VAL A 320 5.96 -10.40 23.45
C VAL A 320 5.89 -11.25 22.19
N MET A 321 6.45 -10.75 21.09
CA MET A 321 6.27 -11.32 19.74
C MET A 321 7.58 -11.42 18.97
N GLU A 322 7.70 -12.47 18.15
CA GLU A 322 8.68 -12.51 17.07
C GLU A 322 8.11 -11.80 15.82
N TRP A 323 8.96 -11.16 15.00
CA TRP A 323 8.55 -10.55 13.74
C TRP A 323 7.86 -11.54 12.80
N SER A 324 8.27 -12.82 12.86
CA SER A 324 7.66 -13.91 12.09
C SER A 324 6.17 -14.08 12.43
N GLU A 325 5.79 -13.90 13.70
CA GLU A 325 4.41 -14.01 14.17
C GLU A 325 3.56 -12.85 13.66
N ILE A 326 4.09 -11.62 13.72
CA ILE A 326 3.41 -10.41 13.21
C ILE A 326 3.22 -10.50 11.70
N ILE A 327 4.27 -10.88 10.98
CA ILE A 327 4.24 -11.00 9.52
C ILE A 327 3.22 -12.07 9.11
N GLU A 328 3.28 -13.25 9.70
CA GLU A 328 2.37 -14.36 9.38
C GLU A 328 0.91 -13.99 9.69
N LEU A 329 0.64 -13.36 10.84
CA LEU A 329 -0.71 -12.92 11.20
C LEU A 329 -1.27 -11.94 10.17
N ASN A 330 -0.50 -10.94 9.78
CA ASN A 330 -0.92 -9.94 8.81
C ASN A 330 -1.04 -10.53 7.40
N LYS A 331 -0.12 -11.42 7.00
CA LYS A 331 -0.24 -12.17 5.74
C LYS A 331 -1.54 -12.96 5.69
N ARG A 332 -1.93 -13.66 6.76
CA ARG A 332 -3.22 -14.39 6.80
C ARG A 332 -4.42 -13.47 6.68
N LYS A 333 -4.43 -12.35 7.40
CA LYS A 333 -5.51 -11.35 7.32
C LYS A 333 -5.65 -10.77 5.92
N LEU A 334 -4.53 -10.39 5.30
CA LEU A 334 -4.53 -9.85 3.94
C LEU A 334 -4.82 -10.92 2.90
N THR A 335 -4.32 -12.15 3.05
CA THR A 335 -4.58 -13.26 2.14
C THR A 335 -6.08 -13.61 2.13
N TYR A 336 -6.76 -13.54 3.27
CA TYR A 336 -8.23 -13.66 3.30
C TYR A 336 -8.92 -12.63 2.39
N LEU A 337 -8.43 -11.38 2.37
CA LEU A 337 -8.91 -10.31 1.49
C LEU A 337 -8.40 -10.45 0.04
N SER A 338 -7.29 -11.16 -0.15
CA SER A 338 -6.43 -11.16 -1.33
C SER A 338 -6.33 -12.52 -2.03
N ASN A 339 -7.14 -13.52 -1.67
CA ASN A 339 -7.04 -14.92 -2.13
C ASN A 339 -7.04 -15.12 -3.66
N GLN A 340 -7.14 -14.04 -4.45
CA GLN A 340 -7.08 -14.05 -5.91
C GLN A 340 -6.16 -12.96 -6.52
N LEU A 341 -5.44 -12.16 -5.72
CA LEU A 341 -4.47 -11.19 -6.24
C LEU A 341 -3.09 -11.85 -6.29
N GLU A 342 -2.67 -12.24 -7.49
CA GLU A 342 -1.27 -12.58 -7.76
C GLU A 342 -0.44 -11.30 -7.80
N ILE A 343 0.19 -10.97 -6.67
CA ILE A 343 1.08 -9.82 -6.57
C ILE A 343 2.46 -10.25 -7.06
N LYS A 344 3.02 -9.45 -7.97
CA LYS A 344 4.41 -9.63 -8.39
C LYS A 344 5.32 -9.12 -7.28
N ASP A 345 6.20 -9.97 -6.76
CA ASP A 345 7.19 -9.56 -5.79
C ASP A 345 8.09 -8.46 -6.40
N LYS A 346 8.14 -7.30 -5.75
CA LYS A 346 9.22 -6.33 -5.98
C LYS A 346 10.45 -6.76 -5.18
N SER A 347 11.63 -6.58 -5.77
CA SER A 347 12.85 -6.88 -5.02
C SER A 347 12.98 -5.94 -3.82
N VAL A 348 13.47 -6.48 -2.71
CA VAL A 348 13.75 -5.72 -1.47
C VAL A 348 14.62 -4.51 -1.77
N LYS A 349 15.55 -4.68 -2.71
CA LYS A 349 16.46 -3.63 -3.15
C LYS A 349 15.70 -2.48 -3.80
N ASP A 350 14.82 -2.78 -4.75
CA ASP A 350 14.06 -1.74 -5.45
C ASP A 350 13.19 -0.95 -4.48
N LYS A 351 12.49 -1.63 -3.57
CA LYS A 351 11.65 -0.97 -2.55
C LYS A 351 12.50 -0.10 -1.61
N PHE A 352 13.63 -0.62 -1.12
CA PHE A 352 14.49 0.12 -0.19
C PHE A 352 15.18 1.33 -0.85
N GLU A 353 15.60 1.21 -2.10
CA GLU A 353 16.23 2.29 -2.87
C GLU A 353 15.22 3.34 -3.33
N GLN A 354 13.97 2.97 -3.61
CA GLN A 354 12.93 3.91 -4.05
C GLN A 354 12.26 4.64 -2.88
N GLU A 355 11.89 3.92 -1.82
CA GLU A 355 11.05 4.47 -0.75
C GLU A 355 11.87 4.92 0.47
N TYR A 356 13.04 4.31 0.71
CA TYR A 356 13.85 4.54 1.92
C TYR A 356 15.31 4.91 1.62
N ALA A 357 15.57 5.53 0.47
CA ALA A 357 16.92 5.87 -0.01
C ALA A 357 17.79 6.60 1.02
N THR A 358 17.17 7.50 1.81
CA THR A 358 17.84 8.31 2.84
C THR A 358 18.34 7.50 4.03
N LEU A 359 17.84 6.28 4.22
CA LEU A 359 18.22 5.37 5.31
C LEU A 359 19.37 4.43 4.92
N ILE A 360 19.84 4.46 3.66
CA ILE A 360 20.91 3.61 3.14
C ILE A 360 22.27 4.10 3.62
N ASP A 361 22.97 3.29 4.42
CA ASP A 361 24.38 3.52 4.74
C ASP A 361 25.33 2.66 3.87
N GLN A 362 26.64 2.92 3.96
CA GLN A 362 27.65 2.21 3.16
C GLN A 362 27.59 0.68 3.33
N LYS A 363 27.27 0.19 4.54
CA LYS A 363 27.21 -1.25 4.82
C LYS A 363 25.98 -1.88 4.19
N ILE A 364 24.83 -1.23 4.30
CA ILE A 364 23.60 -1.70 3.66
C ILE A 364 23.70 -1.61 2.14
N ASN A 365 24.22 -0.52 1.57
CA ASN A 365 24.42 -0.38 0.12
C ASN A 365 25.29 -1.51 -0.45
N THR A 366 26.36 -1.87 0.28
CA THR A 366 27.23 -2.99 -0.13
C THR A 366 26.48 -4.32 -0.15
N GLN A 367 25.61 -4.58 0.82
CA GLN A 367 24.81 -5.82 0.86
C GLN A 367 23.69 -5.83 -0.19
N LEU A 368 23.04 -4.70 -0.41
CA LEU A 368 22.01 -4.55 -1.45
C LEU A 368 22.55 -4.85 -2.86
N ARG A 369 23.82 -4.50 -3.14
CA ARG A 369 24.47 -4.84 -4.42
C ARG A 369 24.75 -6.33 -4.61
N LEU A 370 24.76 -7.11 -3.53
CA LEU A 370 25.00 -8.56 -3.57
C LEU A 370 23.70 -9.36 -3.71
N ILE A 371 22.55 -8.73 -3.46
CA ILE A 371 21.21 -9.29 -3.67
C ILE A 371 20.85 -8.98 -5.13
N LYS A 372 20.83 -10.02 -5.97
CA LYS A 372 20.49 -9.92 -7.40
C LYS A 372 18.99 -9.88 -7.63
#